data_AF-A0AAD4M928-F1
#
_entry.id   AF-A0AAD4M928-F1
#
_cell.length_a   1.000
_cell.length_b   1.000
_cell.length_c   1.000
_cell.angle_alpha   90.00
_cell.angle_beta   90.00
_cell.angle_gamma   90.00
#
_symmetry.space_group_name_H-M   'P 1'
#
loop_
_entity.id
_entity.type
_entity.pdbx_description
1 polymer ?
#
loop_
_entity_poly.entity_id
_entity_poly.type
_entity_poly.pdbx_seq_one_letter_code
_entity_poly.pdbx_strand_id
1 'polypeptide(L)'
;MSHFVITGANGGVLQGAAAPNRIEINDFVKIQDQFSLYIQALNAMFKTPQSSSTSHFSIGGIHGLPYIQWEGAGGTHPVKGSQWSGYCTHGSVLFPTWHRPYVALYEQVLQQHALDIAKTYQVDQQSWLTAAQNLRAPYWDWATNTVPPPEVISLETVDIITPDGNTTSVANPLLGYTFNPIDRSFPSPYKYWQTTIRHPDDPRSPNATTDVQALTDDLSSIQDDITSSTYSLLTRVHTWPAFSNHTRGDGGSASNSLEAIHDEIHGIIGGQMGDPAVAGFDPVFFLHHANVDRLLSLWAAVNPGVWVTRGPAEGGTFTISGNAVIDNNTNLTPFWDSQTGFWASSETTTTAKLQYTYPEFNGLKLDNPGAVQVAIANYINQQYGGGSVFSSLRSTGPAISLLAQPPAGSGAAAPAAQGTAPTSTALSAVASAAPAVVHPFASRGGPPHKTETEKRSTSAPNVVHDWVARIHFKKYELGESFAVLIFLGEVPADASLWRTSPSFVGAHVAFVNSAADQCANCSEQADIVAEGFVHLNTAIAKRSGLSSLDPSVVSPYLQENLHWRIQSVDRSAVEGDRLPSLEIAVAATPLTQEPGSVFPIAGEPHYHHHITHGRQGGSRHALA
;
A
#
# COMPACT_ATOMS: atom_id res chain seq x y z
N MET A 1 20.04 -33.13 4.70
CA MET A 1 19.81 -32.79 3.27
C MET A 1 20.24 -31.34 3.09
N SER A 2 20.64 -30.93 1.89
CA SER A 2 20.92 -29.52 1.63
C SER A 2 19.62 -28.78 1.32
N HIS A 3 19.46 -27.58 1.87
CA HIS A 3 18.30 -26.71 1.68
C HIS A 3 18.56 -25.69 0.56
N PHE A 4 17.50 -25.22 -0.10
CA PHE A 4 17.58 -24.06 -0.98
C PHE A 4 17.86 -22.80 -0.17
N VAL A 5 19.08 -22.25 -0.31
CA VAL A 5 19.52 -21.04 0.40
C VAL A 5 19.13 -19.80 -0.38
N ILE A 6 18.50 -18.87 0.32
CA ILE A 6 18.05 -17.59 -0.23
C ILE A 6 19.18 -16.58 -0.07
N THR A 7 19.88 -16.32 -1.16
CA THR A 7 20.93 -15.29 -1.27
C THR A 7 20.43 -14.01 -1.93
N GLY A 8 19.25 -14.06 -2.55
CA GLY A 8 18.80 -13.07 -3.53
C GLY A 8 19.35 -13.36 -4.93
N ALA A 9 18.86 -12.60 -5.91
CA ALA A 9 19.30 -12.65 -7.31
C ALA A 9 20.72 -12.09 -7.46
N ASN A 10 21.67 -12.90 -7.89
CA ASN A 10 23.09 -12.52 -7.91
C ASN A 10 23.50 -11.84 -9.22
N GLY A 11 24.54 -11.00 -9.15
CA GLY A 11 25.10 -10.28 -10.30
C GLY A 11 24.32 -9.02 -10.66
N GLY A 12 24.66 -8.44 -11.81
CA GLY A 12 24.08 -7.21 -12.34
C GLY A 12 24.97 -5.98 -12.16
N VAL A 13 24.67 -4.94 -12.93
CA VAL A 13 25.39 -3.67 -12.96
C VAL A 13 24.75 -2.73 -11.94
N LEU A 14 25.59 -2.14 -11.09
CA LEU A 14 25.13 -1.35 -9.96
C LEU A 14 24.75 0.09 -10.33
N GLN A 15 25.32 0.67 -11.39
CA GLN A 15 25.04 2.05 -11.85
C GLN A 15 24.99 3.13 -10.73
N GLY A 16 25.84 3.02 -9.70
CA GLY A 16 25.85 3.95 -8.56
C GLY A 16 24.89 3.59 -7.41
N ALA A 17 24.27 2.42 -7.46
CA ALA A 17 23.44 1.81 -6.43
C ALA A 17 24.23 0.79 -5.59
N ALA A 18 23.68 0.35 -4.46
CA ALA A 18 24.28 -0.68 -3.61
C ALA A 18 24.06 -2.12 -4.14
N ALA A 19 23.03 -2.31 -4.97
CA ALA A 19 22.64 -3.55 -5.63
C ALA A 19 21.77 -3.19 -6.86
N PRO A 20 21.48 -4.11 -7.81
CA PRO A 20 20.57 -3.80 -8.92
C PRO A 20 19.15 -3.44 -8.46
N ASN A 21 18.48 -2.61 -9.25
CA ASN A 21 17.17 -2.06 -8.88
C ASN A 21 16.03 -3.02 -9.20
N ARG A 22 15.08 -3.14 -8.27
CA ARG A 22 13.69 -3.45 -8.62
C ARG A 22 13.09 -2.22 -9.29
N ILE A 23 12.54 -2.38 -10.49
CA ILE A 23 12.05 -1.27 -11.32
C ILE A 23 10.52 -1.24 -11.25
N GLU A 24 9.92 -0.06 -11.26
CA GLU A 24 8.47 0.10 -11.30
C GLU A 24 7.90 -0.56 -12.56
N ILE A 25 6.81 -1.31 -12.45
CA ILE A 25 6.32 -2.18 -13.53
C ILE A 25 5.92 -1.44 -14.80
N ASN A 26 5.37 -0.22 -14.71
CA ASN A 26 5.04 0.61 -15.87
C ASN A 26 6.30 1.03 -16.64
N ASP A 27 7.45 1.11 -16.00
CA ASP A 27 8.74 1.35 -16.67
C ASP A 27 9.43 0.06 -17.07
N PHE A 28 9.33 -1.00 -16.26
CA PHE A 28 9.92 -2.29 -16.52
C PHE A 28 9.43 -2.93 -17.82
N VAL A 29 8.12 -2.84 -18.11
CA VAL A 29 7.54 -3.40 -19.36
C VAL A 29 8.11 -2.73 -20.62
N LYS A 30 8.70 -1.54 -20.50
CA LYS A 30 9.35 -0.81 -21.61
C LYS A 30 10.79 -1.28 -21.86
N ILE A 31 11.38 -2.06 -20.95
CA ILE A 31 12.75 -2.57 -21.03
C ILE A 31 12.71 -3.93 -21.74
N GLN A 32 12.73 -3.91 -23.08
CA GLN A 32 12.39 -5.06 -23.92
C GLN A 32 13.16 -6.35 -23.60
N ASP A 33 14.46 -6.27 -23.33
CA ASP A 33 15.30 -7.43 -23.03
C ASP A 33 14.94 -8.07 -21.68
N GLN A 34 14.83 -7.26 -20.63
CA GLN A 34 14.42 -7.72 -19.30
C GLN A 34 12.97 -8.21 -19.29
N PHE A 35 12.04 -7.50 -19.94
CA PHE A 35 10.65 -7.93 -20.05
C PHE A 35 10.52 -9.25 -20.81
N SER A 36 11.24 -9.40 -21.94
CA SER A 36 11.27 -10.66 -22.69
C SER A 36 11.81 -11.83 -21.86
N LEU A 37 12.87 -11.62 -21.08
CA LEU A 37 13.41 -12.63 -20.17
C LEU A 37 12.46 -12.95 -19.02
N TYR A 38 11.81 -11.94 -18.45
CA TYR A 38 10.86 -12.11 -17.35
C TYR A 38 9.66 -12.98 -17.75
N ILE A 39 9.06 -12.69 -18.91
CA ILE A 39 7.95 -13.48 -19.47
C ILE A 39 8.37 -14.93 -19.74
N GLN A 40 9.55 -15.15 -20.36
CA GLN A 40 10.04 -16.50 -20.61
C GLN A 40 10.40 -17.24 -19.31
N ALA A 41 10.99 -16.56 -18.34
CA ALA A 41 11.36 -17.13 -17.05
C ALA A 41 10.13 -17.51 -16.21
N LEU A 42 9.10 -16.67 -16.18
CA LEU A 42 7.81 -17.02 -15.55
C LEU A 42 7.21 -18.27 -16.20
N ASN A 43 7.13 -18.31 -17.53
CA ASN A 43 6.60 -19.45 -18.25
C ASN A 43 7.42 -20.74 -17.98
N ALA A 44 8.75 -20.63 -17.89
CA ALA A 44 9.61 -21.75 -17.51
C ALA A 44 9.35 -22.21 -16.07
N MET A 45 9.24 -21.27 -15.14
CA MET A 45 8.96 -21.53 -13.72
C MET A 45 7.57 -22.15 -13.51
N PHE A 46 6.57 -21.78 -14.32
CA PHE A 46 5.21 -22.34 -14.28
C PHE A 46 5.17 -23.78 -14.81
N LYS A 47 6.12 -24.15 -15.68
CA LYS A 47 6.28 -25.51 -16.20
C LYS A 47 7.10 -26.42 -15.27
N THR A 48 7.81 -25.85 -14.30
CA THR A 48 8.50 -26.63 -13.26
C THR A 48 7.47 -27.47 -12.50
N PRO A 49 7.67 -28.80 -12.33
CA PRO A 49 6.70 -29.65 -11.66
C PRO A 49 6.30 -29.12 -10.29
N GLN A 50 5.01 -29.11 -9.96
CA GLN A 50 4.49 -28.54 -8.69
C GLN A 50 5.12 -29.16 -7.43
N SER A 51 5.65 -30.38 -7.52
CA SER A 51 6.35 -31.08 -6.45
C SER A 51 7.79 -30.60 -6.21
N SER A 52 8.35 -29.80 -7.12
CA SER A 52 9.65 -29.16 -6.94
C SER A 52 9.50 -27.96 -6.01
N SER A 53 10.35 -27.86 -4.98
CA SER A 53 10.32 -26.77 -4.00
C SER A 53 10.53 -25.39 -4.60
N THR A 54 11.19 -25.29 -5.75
CA THR A 54 11.40 -24.03 -6.49
C THR A 54 10.40 -23.82 -7.62
N SER A 55 9.35 -24.63 -7.74
CA SER A 55 8.25 -24.36 -8.66
C SER A 55 7.44 -23.14 -8.22
N HIS A 56 6.74 -22.49 -9.16
CA HIS A 56 5.80 -21.43 -8.83
C HIS A 56 4.75 -21.89 -7.80
N PHE A 57 4.20 -23.09 -7.98
CA PHE A 57 3.26 -23.67 -7.03
C PHE A 57 3.85 -23.83 -5.62
N SER A 58 5.04 -24.42 -5.50
CA SER A 58 5.63 -24.63 -4.17
C SER A 58 6.00 -23.32 -3.48
N ILE A 59 6.51 -22.34 -4.21
CA ILE A 59 6.85 -21.01 -3.64
C ILE A 59 5.57 -20.24 -3.29
N GLY A 60 4.56 -20.22 -4.16
CA GLY A 60 3.27 -19.61 -3.87
C GLY A 60 2.58 -20.24 -2.65
N GLY A 61 2.69 -21.57 -2.52
CA GLY A 61 2.14 -22.33 -1.40
C GLY A 61 2.84 -22.11 -0.06
N ILE A 62 4.03 -21.50 -0.01
CA ILE A 62 4.66 -21.08 1.26
C ILE A 62 3.73 -20.14 2.03
N HIS A 63 3.02 -19.26 1.31
CA HIS A 63 2.16 -18.26 1.91
C HIS A 63 1.05 -18.91 2.76
N GLY A 64 0.30 -19.85 2.16
CA GLY A 64 -0.89 -20.46 2.75
C GLY A 64 -1.01 -21.95 2.44
N LEU A 65 -2.00 -22.31 1.61
CA LEU A 65 -2.25 -23.68 1.18
C LEU A 65 -1.29 -24.11 0.06
N PRO A 66 -1.01 -25.43 -0.06
CA PRO A 66 -1.31 -26.46 0.93
C PRO A 66 -0.42 -26.30 2.16
N TYR A 67 -0.94 -26.58 3.37
CA TYR A 67 -0.18 -26.46 4.62
C TYR A 67 0.84 -27.60 4.78
N ILE A 68 1.92 -27.54 3.99
CA ILE A 68 2.98 -28.53 3.94
C ILE A 68 4.34 -27.89 4.21
N GLN A 69 5.28 -28.72 4.66
CA GLN A 69 6.63 -28.29 4.97
C GLN A 69 7.38 -27.88 3.69
N TRP A 70 8.01 -26.70 3.68
CA TRP A 70 8.90 -26.27 2.60
C TRP A 70 10.37 -26.43 3.00
N GLU A 71 11.16 -27.12 2.16
CA GLU A 71 12.61 -27.35 2.35
C GLU A 71 13.00 -27.75 3.79
N GLY A 72 12.22 -28.60 4.46
CA GLY A 72 12.56 -29.07 5.80
C GLY A 72 12.39 -28.04 6.94
N ALA A 73 11.80 -26.87 6.69
CA ALA A 73 11.64 -25.82 7.68
C ALA A 73 10.46 -26.09 8.62
N GLY A 74 10.73 -26.50 9.86
CA GLY A 74 9.68 -26.80 10.86
C GLY A 74 9.29 -28.29 10.88
N GLY A 75 8.09 -28.60 11.38
CA GLY A 75 7.54 -29.96 11.41
C GLY A 75 6.90 -30.39 10.08
N THR A 76 6.34 -31.61 10.03
CA THR A 76 5.55 -32.07 8.86
C THR A 76 4.11 -31.54 8.84
N HIS A 77 3.71 -30.86 9.92
CA HIS A 77 2.39 -30.25 10.10
C HIS A 77 2.57 -28.91 10.83
N PRO A 78 1.58 -28.00 10.72
CA PRO A 78 1.57 -26.76 11.49
C PRO A 78 1.74 -27.03 12.99
N VAL A 79 2.46 -26.14 13.67
CA VAL A 79 2.65 -26.24 15.12
C VAL A 79 1.32 -26.15 15.88
N LYS A 80 1.23 -26.87 17.00
CA LYS A 80 0.05 -26.82 17.86
C LYS A 80 -0.21 -25.38 18.32
N GLY A 81 -1.47 -24.96 18.25
CA GLY A 81 -1.91 -23.62 18.63
C GLY A 81 -1.72 -22.57 17.53
N SER A 82 -1.25 -22.95 16.33
CA SER A 82 -1.39 -22.11 15.14
C SER A 82 -2.86 -22.08 14.71
N GLN A 83 -3.36 -20.88 14.42
CA GLN A 83 -4.73 -20.66 13.94
C GLN A 83 -4.76 -20.36 12.43
N TRP A 84 -3.63 -19.94 11.85
CA TRP A 84 -3.47 -19.64 10.41
C TRP A 84 -3.00 -20.86 9.59
N SER A 85 -2.17 -21.73 10.16
CA SER A 85 -1.56 -22.91 9.52
C SER A 85 -0.57 -22.67 8.38
N GLY A 86 -0.63 -21.57 7.61
CA GLY A 86 0.38 -21.21 6.59
C GLY A 86 1.66 -20.59 7.19
N TYR A 87 2.73 -20.39 6.41
CA TYR A 87 3.96 -19.77 6.94
C TYR A 87 3.88 -18.25 7.06
N CYS A 88 3.05 -17.56 6.25
CA CYS A 88 3.08 -16.11 6.23
C CYS A 88 2.66 -15.49 7.56
N THR A 89 3.31 -14.39 7.91
CA THR A 89 3.01 -13.63 9.13
C THR A 89 2.10 -12.46 8.79
N HIS A 90 0.85 -12.50 9.25
CA HIS A 90 -0.12 -11.40 9.18
C HIS A 90 -0.59 -11.02 10.58
N GLY A 91 -1.01 -9.78 10.80
CA GLY A 91 -1.34 -9.26 12.13
C GLY A 91 -0.16 -9.41 13.09
N SER A 92 1.05 -9.13 12.60
CA SER A 92 2.29 -9.48 13.30
C SER A 92 3.38 -8.45 13.03
N VAL A 93 4.19 -8.17 14.05
CA VAL A 93 5.38 -7.32 13.95
C VAL A 93 6.43 -7.83 12.94
N LEU A 94 6.29 -9.08 12.47
CA LEU A 94 7.14 -9.67 11.43
C LEU A 94 6.58 -9.50 10.00
N PHE A 95 5.36 -8.98 9.81
CA PHE A 95 4.71 -8.89 8.50
C PHE A 95 5.63 -8.27 7.42
N PRO A 96 6.22 -7.07 7.60
CA PRO A 96 7.01 -6.46 6.54
C PRO A 96 8.30 -7.25 6.26
N THR A 97 8.95 -7.76 7.31
CA THR A 97 10.27 -8.38 7.20
C THR A 97 10.21 -9.84 6.79
N TRP A 98 9.11 -10.55 7.02
CA TRP A 98 8.89 -11.90 6.52
C TRP A 98 8.66 -11.92 5.00
N HIS A 99 7.90 -10.97 4.47
CA HIS A 99 7.63 -10.88 3.03
C HIS A 99 8.87 -10.43 2.22
N ARG A 100 9.83 -9.74 2.84
CA ARG A 100 11.10 -9.32 2.20
C ARG A 100 11.93 -10.49 1.61
N PRO A 101 12.37 -11.51 2.38
CA PRO A 101 13.05 -12.67 1.83
C PRO A 101 12.11 -13.56 0.99
N TYR A 102 10.79 -13.46 1.16
CA TYR A 102 9.85 -14.18 0.31
C TYR A 102 9.88 -13.69 -1.15
N VAL A 103 9.84 -12.37 -1.36
CA VAL A 103 10.00 -11.78 -2.70
C VAL A 103 11.41 -12.06 -3.24
N ALA A 104 12.45 -12.01 -2.39
CA ALA A 104 13.82 -12.33 -2.80
C ALA A 104 13.99 -13.79 -3.23
N LEU A 105 13.31 -14.74 -2.58
CA LEU A 105 13.25 -16.15 -3.00
C LEU A 105 12.68 -16.28 -4.41
N TYR A 106 11.51 -15.68 -4.65
CA TYR A 106 10.84 -15.72 -5.94
C TYR A 106 11.71 -15.11 -7.05
N GLU A 107 12.28 -13.93 -6.76
CA GLU A 107 13.21 -13.22 -7.63
C GLU A 107 14.45 -14.06 -7.98
N GLN A 108 15.07 -14.70 -6.98
CA GLN A 108 16.26 -15.54 -7.17
C GLN A 108 15.97 -16.72 -8.11
N VAL A 109 14.84 -17.40 -7.92
CA VAL A 109 14.46 -18.55 -8.77
C VAL A 109 14.09 -18.10 -10.18
N LEU A 110 13.34 -17.01 -10.31
CA LEU A 110 13.00 -16.44 -11.62
C LEU A 110 14.26 -16.04 -12.39
N GLN A 111 15.22 -15.39 -11.72
CA GLN A 111 16.49 -15.01 -12.32
C GLN A 111 17.31 -16.23 -12.78
N GLN A 112 17.31 -17.34 -12.02
CA GLN A 112 17.98 -18.58 -12.44
C GLN A 112 17.44 -19.09 -13.78
N HIS A 113 16.11 -19.12 -13.93
CA HIS A 113 15.48 -19.46 -15.21
C HIS A 113 15.87 -18.46 -16.32
N ALA A 114 15.84 -17.16 -16.03
CA ALA A 114 16.22 -16.13 -16.99
C ALA A 114 17.69 -16.27 -17.46
N LEU A 115 18.61 -16.60 -16.56
CA LEU A 115 20.02 -16.85 -16.88
C LEU A 115 20.18 -18.07 -17.79
N ASP A 116 19.44 -19.14 -17.54
CA ASP A 116 19.48 -20.34 -18.39
C ASP A 116 18.89 -20.07 -19.78
N ILE A 117 17.80 -19.30 -19.86
CA ILE A 117 17.21 -18.87 -21.13
C ILE A 117 18.17 -17.94 -21.89
N ALA A 118 18.80 -16.98 -21.22
CA ALA A 118 19.76 -16.06 -21.83
C ALA A 118 20.93 -16.79 -22.52
N LYS A 119 21.40 -17.91 -21.97
CA LYS A 119 22.44 -18.76 -22.60
C LYS A 119 21.99 -19.43 -23.91
N THR A 120 20.70 -19.41 -24.23
CA THR A 120 20.16 -20.00 -25.46
C THR A 120 20.02 -18.99 -26.60
N TYR A 121 20.16 -17.69 -26.33
CA TYR A 121 20.08 -16.65 -27.36
C TYR A 121 21.22 -16.83 -28.38
N GLN A 122 20.84 -16.80 -29.65
CA GLN A 122 21.73 -16.99 -30.79
C GLN A 122 22.32 -15.65 -31.29
N VAL A 123 21.65 -14.55 -30.98
CA VAL A 123 22.05 -13.18 -31.35
C VAL A 123 22.32 -12.38 -30.09
N ASP A 124 23.48 -11.72 -30.05
CA ASP A 124 23.92 -10.85 -28.95
C ASP A 124 23.77 -11.46 -27.54
N GLN A 125 24.10 -12.76 -27.42
CA GLN A 125 23.93 -13.56 -26.21
C GLN A 125 24.50 -12.89 -24.94
N GLN A 126 25.63 -12.18 -25.08
CA GLN A 126 26.25 -11.51 -23.94
C GLN A 126 25.39 -10.38 -23.37
N SER A 127 24.68 -9.63 -24.23
CA SER A 127 23.72 -8.61 -23.81
C SER A 127 22.55 -9.23 -23.05
N TRP A 128 22.00 -10.35 -23.54
CA TRP A 128 20.94 -11.11 -22.86
C TRP A 128 21.38 -11.68 -21.51
N LEU A 129 22.63 -12.17 -21.40
CA LEU A 129 23.20 -12.59 -20.12
C LEU A 129 23.31 -11.41 -19.14
N THR A 130 23.72 -10.23 -19.60
CA THR A 130 23.76 -9.03 -18.78
C THR A 130 22.35 -8.59 -18.36
N ALA A 131 21.37 -8.63 -19.24
CA ALA A 131 19.97 -8.35 -18.92
C ALA A 131 19.43 -9.33 -17.85
N ALA A 132 19.70 -10.63 -17.97
CA ALA A 132 19.33 -11.63 -16.98
C ALA A 132 20.01 -11.41 -15.61
N GLN A 133 21.29 -11.00 -15.60
CA GLN A 133 22.01 -10.65 -14.36
C GLN A 133 21.42 -9.40 -13.69
N ASN A 134 20.91 -8.44 -14.48
CA ASN A 134 20.24 -7.24 -14.00
C ASN A 134 18.79 -7.48 -13.55
N LEU A 135 18.18 -8.60 -13.94
CA LEU A 135 16.77 -8.87 -13.70
C LEU A 135 16.47 -8.94 -12.20
N ARG A 136 15.47 -8.16 -11.77
CA ARG A 136 14.91 -8.15 -10.42
C ARG A 136 13.38 -8.16 -10.51
N ALA A 137 12.70 -8.49 -9.43
CA ALA A 137 11.24 -8.47 -9.39
C ALA A 137 10.75 -7.02 -9.54
N PRO A 138 9.94 -6.68 -10.57
CA PRO A 138 9.38 -5.35 -10.67
C PRO A 138 8.38 -5.09 -9.55
N TYR A 139 8.24 -3.83 -9.14
CA TYR A 139 7.24 -3.41 -8.15
C TYR A 139 6.09 -2.68 -8.81
N TRP A 140 4.86 -2.89 -8.33
CA TRP A 140 3.68 -2.15 -8.79
C TRP A 140 3.37 -1.02 -7.80
N ASP A 141 3.67 0.23 -8.20
CA ASP A 141 3.43 1.39 -7.35
C ASP A 141 1.96 1.82 -7.39
N TRP A 142 1.11 1.03 -6.73
CA TRP A 142 -0.33 1.31 -6.61
C TRP A 142 -0.64 2.66 -5.96
N ALA A 143 0.29 3.25 -5.20
CA ALA A 143 0.11 4.59 -4.62
C ALA A 143 0.26 5.71 -5.65
N THR A 144 0.92 5.44 -6.78
CA THR A 144 1.00 6.35 -7.92
C THR A 144 -0.03 5.98 -8.99
N ASN A 145 -0.13 4.68 -9.33
CA ASN A 145 -1.02 4.14 -10.35
C ASN A 145 -1.66 2.84 -9.84
N THR A 146 -2.87 2.96 -9.30
CA THR A 146 -3.70 1.83 -8.88
C THR A 146 -4.08 0.92 -10.03
N VAL A 147 -4.17 1.41 -11.28
CA VAL A 147 -4.30 0.54 -12.45
C VAL A 147 -2.90 0.23 -12.98
N PRO A 148 -2.43 -1.04 -12.92
CA PRO A 148 -1.14 -1.42 -13.49
C PRO A 148 -1.19 -1.42 -15.03
N PRO A 149 -0.05 -1.52 -15.73
CA PRO A 149 -0.03 -1.42 -17.19
C PRO A 149 -0.76 -2.62 -17.84
N PRO A 150 -1.18 -2.48 -19.12
CA PRO A 150 -1.94 -3.52 -19.83
C PRO A 150 -1.31 -4.92 -19.79
N GLU A 151 0.02 -5.01 -19.84
CA GLU A 151 0.81 -6.24 -19.74
C GLU A 151 0.59 -7.00 -18.42
N VAL A 152 0.10 -6.35 -17.38
CA VAL A 152 -0.17 -6.96 -16.07
C VAL A 152 -1.65 -7.30 -15.91
N ILE A 153 -2.56 -6.49 -16.49
CA ILE A 153 -3.99 -6.56 -16.17
C ILE A 153 -4.88 -7.11 -17.29
N SER A 154 -4.53 -6.93 -18.56
CA SER A 154 -5.50 -7.14 -19.66
C SER A 154 -4.96 -7.83 -20.92
N LEU A 155 -3.67 -7.69 -21.24
CA LEU A 155 -3.12 -8.24 -22.47
C LEU A 155 -2.97 -9.76 -22.38
N GLU A 156 -3.84 -10.51 -23.09
CA GLU A 156 -3.78 -11.98 -23.18
C GLU A 156 -2.48 -12.49 -23.81
N THR A 157 -1.88 -11.67 -24.68
CA THR A 157 -0.60 -11.93 -25.32
C THR A 157 0.31 -10.73 -25.23
N VAL A 158 1.62 -10.96 -25.17
CA VAL A 158 2.65 -9.92 -25.12
C VAL A 158 3.74 -10.24 -26.14
N ASP A 159 4.33 -9.20 -26.72
CA ASP A 159 5.39 -9.34 -27.71
C ASP A 159 6.76 -9.33 -27.04
N ILE A 160 7.50 -10.43 -27.21
CA ILE A 160 8.83 -10.63 -26.64
C ILE A 160 9.85 -10.97 -27.71
N ILE A 161 11.13 -10.74 -27.45
CA ILE A 161 12.21 -11.24 -28.33
C ILE A 161 12.61 -12.64 -27.84
N THR A 162 12.52 -13.64 -28.70
CA THR A 162 12.86 -15.04 -28.41
C THR A 162 14.34 -15.36 -28.69
N PRO A 163 14.86 -16.54 -28.27
CA PRO A 163 16.28 -16.89 -28.42
C PRO A 163 16.82 -16.89 -29.85
N ASP A 164 15.95 -17.02 -30.85
CA ASP A 164 16.27 -16.89 -32.28
C ASP A 164 16.46 -15.42 -32.74
N GLY A 165 16.23 -14.45 -31.85
CA GLY A 165 16.33 -13.02 -32.10
C GLY A 165 15.07 -12.38 -32.70
N ASN A 166 13.99 -13.15 -32.91
CA ASN A 166 12.76 -12.65 -33.50
C ASN A 166 11.80 -12.13 -32.43
N THR A 167 11.02 -11.10 -32.77
CA THR A 167 9.86 -10.71 -31.97
C THR A 167 8.72 -11.69 -32.20
N THR A 168 8.23 -12.30 -31.12
CA THR A 168 7.17 -13.30 -31.12
C THR A 168 6.10 -12.90 -30.11
N SER A 169 4.83 -12.98 -30.53
CA SER A 169 3.69 -12.81 -29.63
C SER A 169 3.44 -14.11 -28.86
N VAL A 170 3.44 -14.05 -27.53
CA VAL A 170 3.28 -15.22 -26.65
C VAL A 170 2.15 -15.00 -25.66
N ALA A 171 1.53 -16.09 -25.19
CA ALA A 171 0.57 -16.04 -24.09
C ALA A 171 1.20 -15.40 -22.85
N ASN A 172 0.46 -14.52 -22.19
CA ASN A 172 0.98 -13.72 -21.10
C ASN A 172 0.88 -14.44 -19.73
N PRO A 173 2.00 -14.91 -19.15
CA PRO A 173 1.98 -15.56 -17.84
C PRO A 173 1.70 -14.60 -16.68
N LEU A 174 1.72 -13.27 -16.89
CA LEU A 174 1.39 -12.31 -15.85
C LEU A 174 -0.10 -12.26 -15.51
N LEU A 175 -0.99 -12.76 -16.37
CA LEU A 175 -2.44 -12.71 -16.10
C LEU A 175 -2.92 -13.75 -15.09
N GLY A 176 -2.19 -14.86 -14.94
CA GLY A 176 -2.55 -15.90 -13.99
C GLY A 176 -1.71 -17.17 -14.11
N TYR A 177 -1.80 -18.01 -13.09
CA TYR A 177 -1.15 -19.32 -13.02
C TYR A 177 -2.17 -20.45 -13.20
N THR A 178 -1.88 -21.38 -14.12
CA THR A 178 -2.70 -22.58 -14.33
C THR A 178 -2.15 -23.75 -13.53
N PHE A 179 -2.92 -24.23 -12.55
CA PHE A 179 -2.55 -25.37 -11.72
C PHE A 179 -2.44 -26.66 -12.56
N ASN A 180 -1.63 -27.63 -12.15
CA ASN A 180 -1.55 -28.93 -12.81
C ASN A 180 -1.06 -30.05 -11.87
N PRO A 181 -1.99 -30.77 -11.20
CA PRO A 181 -3.43 -30.51 -11.09
C PRO A 181 -3.73 -29.40 -10.07
N ILE A 182 -5.01 -29.01 -9.95
CA ILE A 182 -5.50 -28.26 -8.78
C ILE A 182 -5.22 -29.08 -7.51
N ASP A 183 -4.70 -28.43 -6.47
CA ASP A 183 -4.45 -29.11 -5.21
C ASP A 183 -5.77 -29.44 -4.49
N ARG A 184 -5.83 -30.63 -3.90
CA ARG A 184 -7.05 -31.14 -3.27
C ARG A 184 -7.42 -30.42 -1.97
N SER A 185 -6.48 -29.67 -1.38
CA SER A 185 -6.70 -28.88 -0.17
C SER A 185 -7.44 -27.57 -0.44
N PHE A 186 -7.55 -27.13 -1.70
CA PHE A 186 -8.20 -25.87 -2.01
C PHE A 186 -9.70 -25.92 -1.65
N PRO A 187 -10.23 -24.92 -0.93
CA PRO A 187 -11.65 -24.84 -0.63
C PRO A 187 -12.47 -24.39 -1.85
N SER A 188 -13.80 -24.39 -1.71
CA SER A 188 -14.66 -23.71 -2.68
C SER A 188 -14.47 -22.19 -2.54
N PRO A 189 -14.45 -21.41 -3.64
CA PRO A 189 -14.61 -21.83 -5.04
C PRO A 189 -13.31 -22.30 -5.71
N TYR A 190 -12.14 -22.05 -5.12
CA TYR A 190 -10.82 -22.26 -5.73
C TYR A 190 -10.56 -23.70 -6.23
N LYS A 191 -11.18 -24.71 -5.63
CA LYS A 191 -11.10 -26.11 -6.10
C LYS A 191 -11.65 -26.35 -7.51
N TYR A 192 -12.43 -25.41 -8.04
CA TYR A 192 -13.00 -25.48 -9.39
C TYR A 192 -12.21 -24.65 -10.40
N TRP A 193 -11.39 -23.71 -9.95
CA TRP A 193 -10.70 -22.76 -10.81
C TRP A 193 -9.31 -23.27 -11.17
N GLN A 194 -9.19 -23.77 -12.40
CA GLN A 194 -7.95 -24.34 -12.92
C GLN A 194 -6.83 -23.30 -13.10
N THR A 195 -7.18 -22.03 -13.19
CA THR A 195 -6.27 -20.89 -13.32
C THR A 195 -6.64 -19.85 -12.26
N THR A 196 -5.66 -19.08 -11.78
CA THR A 196 -5.96 -17.93 -10.93
C THR A 196 -6.83 -16.91 -11.66
N ILE A 197 -7.82 -16.38 -10.94
CA ILE A 197 -8.81 -15.42 -11.43
C ILE A 197 -8.70 -14.17 -10.56
N ARG A 198 -8.86 -13.02 -11.19
CA ARG A 198 -8.92 -11.71 -10.52
C ARG A 198 -10.30 -11.14 -10.75
N HIS A 199 -10.89 -10.55 -9.72
CA HIS A 199 -12.21 -9.90 -9.77
C HIS A 199 -13.23 -10.75 -10.54
N PRO A 200 -13.59 -11.93 -9.99
CA PRO A 200 -14.45 -12.87 -10.70
C PRO A 200 -15.81 -12.25 -11.02
N ASP A 201 -16.28 -12.47 -12.25
CA ASP A 201 -17.60 -12.07 -12.73
C ASP A 201 -18.76 -12.66 -11.88
N ASP A 202 -18.61 -13.92 -11.47
CA ASP A 202 -19.44 -14.57 -10.46
C ASP A 202 -18.55 -15.34 -9.45
N PRO A 203 -18.23 -14.76 -8.28
CA PRO A 203 -17.36 -15.37 -7.27
C PRO A 203 -17.86 -16.72 -6.72
N ARG A 204 -19.14 -17.07 -6.93
CA ARG A 204 -19.72 -18.35 -6.47
C ARG A 204 -19.80 -19.38 -7.58
N SER A 205 -19.50 -19.00 -8.83
CA SER A 205 -19.56 -19.89 -9.99
C SER A 205 -18.29 -20.74 -10.13
N PRO A 206 -18.41 -22.06 -10.37
CA PRO A 206 -17.26 -22.89 -10.72
C PRO A 206 -16.65 -22.51 -12.08
N ASN A 207 -17.38 -21.75 -12.92
CA ASN A 207 -16.96 -21.32 -14.24
C ASN A 207 -16.63 -19.81 -14.30
N ALA A 208 -16.37 -19.19 -13.14
CA ALA A 208 -16.02 -17.78 -13.08
C ALA A 208 -14.84 -17.43 -14.00
N THR A 209 -14.82 -16.19 -14.47
CA THR A 209 -13.71 -15.62 -15.26
C THR A 209 -13.30 -14.27 -14.70
N THR A 210 -12.12 -13.81 -15.07
CA THR A 210 -11.62 -12.49 -14.66
C THR A 210 -12.44 -11.38 -15.32
N ASP A 211 -13.05 -10.49 -14.54
CA ASP A 211 -13.66 -9.25 -15.04
C ASP A 211 -12.64 -8.11 -15.02
N VAL A 212 -11.93 -7.95 -16.14
CA VAL A 212 -10.89 -6.93 -16.30
C VAL A 212 -11.45 -5.51 -16.18
N GLN A 213 -12.66 -5.27 -16.69
CA GLN A 213 -13.26 -3.94 -16.69
C GLN A 213 -13.67 -3.54 -15.28
N ALA A 214 -14.39 -4.43 -14.57
CA ALA A 214 -14.79 -4.18 -13.19
C ALA A 214 -13.58 -4.04 -12.26
N LEU A 215 -12.52 -4.83 -12.47
CA LEU A 215 -11.25 -4.66 -11.75
C LEU A 215 -10.63 -3.28 -12.01
N THR A 216 -10.57 -2.85 -13.27
CA THR A 216 -9.98 -1.56 -13.65
C THR A 216 -10.76 -0.39 -13.04
N ASP A 217 -12.09 -0.47 -13.06
CA ASP A 217 -12.97 0.56 -12.51
C ASP A 217 -12.82 0.65 -10.98
N ASP A 218 -12.78 -0.50 -10.30
CA ASP A 218 -12.58 -0.54 -8.85
C ASP A 218 -11.19 -0.02 -8.43
N LEU A 219 -10.13 -0.43 -9.13
CA LEU A 219 -8.77 0.08 -8.88
C LEU A 219 -8.72 1.59 -9.10
N SER A 220 -9.32 2.08 -10.18
CA SER A 220 -9.37 3.53 -10.44
C SER A 220 -10.12 4.29 -9.35
N SER A 221 -11.17 3.69 -8.77
CA SER A 221 -12.01 4.34 -7.75
C SER A 221 -11.30 4.64 -6.43
N ILE A 222 -10.24 3.87 -6.10
CA ILE A 222 -9.50 3.99 -4.83
C ILE A 222 -8.22 4.84 -4.92
N GLN A 223 -7.86 5.35 -6.11
CA GLN A 223 -6.58 6.04 -6.33
C GLN A 223 -6.31 7.15 -5.29
N ASP A 224 -7.31 8.01 -5.03
CA ASP A 224 -7.14 9.12 -4.09
C ASP A 224 -6.89 8.65 -2.65
N ASP A 225 -7.64 7.64 -2.17
CA ASP A 225 -7.54 7.13 -0.80
C ASP A 225 -6.22 6.38 -0.58
N ILE A 226 -5.86 5.53 -1.53
CA ILE A 226 -4.61 4.78 -1.51
C ILE A 226 -3.38 5.71 -1.52
N THR A 227 -3.39 6.74 -2.37
CA THR A 227 -2.32 7.76 -2.39
C THR A 227 -2.22 8.48 -1.04
N SER A 228 -3.38 8.89 -0.48
CA SER A 228 -3.45 9.65 0.78
C SER A 228 -3.04 8.80 1.99
N SER A 229 -3.45 7.53 2.00
CA SER A 229 -3.08 6.54 3.01
C SER A 229 -1.58 6.27 2.99
N THR A 230 -0.97 6.05 1.82
CA THR A 230 0.48 5.82 1.71
C THR A 230 1.27 7.06 2.12
N TYR A 231 0.84 8.26 1.72
CA TYR A 231 1.49 9.48 2.16
C TYR A 231 1.39 9.65 3.68
N SER A 232 0.23 9.40 4.28
CA SER A 232 0.06 9.51 5.73
C SER A 232 0.89 8.46 6.48
N LEU A 233 0.92 7.21 6.02
CA LEU A 233 1.79 6.15 6.55
C LEU A 233 3.25 6.59 6.60
N LEU A 234 3.78 7.09 5.47
CA LEU A 234 5.18 7.44 5.33
C LEU A 234 5.58 8.72 6.09
N THR A 235 4.62 9.61 6.39
CA THR A 235 4.91 10.92 6.99
C THR A 235 4.53 11.04 8.46
N ARG A 236 3.62 10.21 8.98
CA ARG A 236 3.06 10.34 10.34
C ARG A 236 3.24 9.13 11.23
N VAL A 237 3.54 7.96 10.68
CA VAL A 237 3.71 6.74 11.46
C VAL A 237 5.19 6.56 11.79
N HIS A 238 5.57 6.62 13.07
CA HIS A 238 6.97 6.64 13.51
C HIS A 238 7.39 5.48 14.41
N THR A 239 6.46 4.57 14.75
CA THR A 239 6.75 3.40 15.58
C THR A 239 6.54 2.12 14.79
N TRP A 240 7.33 1.09 15.09
CA TRP A 240 7.24 -0.19 14.38
C TRP A 240 5.88 -0.88 14.53
N PRO A 241 5.26 -0.97 15.73
CA PRO A 241 3.96 -1.62 15.86
C PRO A 241 2.89 -0.96 14.99
N ALA A 242 2.80 0.37 15.01
CA ALA A 242 1.83 1.12 14.21
C ALA A 242 2.11 1.05 12.70
N PHE A 243 3.38 0.95 12.30
CA PHE A 243 3.75 0.83 10.90
C PHE A 243 3.50 -0.57 10.33
N SER A 244 3.89 -1.60 11.08
CA SER A 244 4.14 -2.92 10.50
C SER A 244 2.89 -3.74 10.21
N ASN A 245 1.82 -3.59 10.98
CA ASN A 245 0.70 -4.53 10.95
C ASN A 245 -0.64 -3.87 11.30
N HIS A 246 -1.75 -4.55 11.01
CA HIS A 246 -3.11 -4.05 11.22
C HIS A 246 -3.71 -4.36 12.59
N THR A 247 -2.89 -4.79 13.56
CA THR A 247 -3.38 -5.02 14.94
C THR A 247 -3.69 -3.67 15.60
N ARG A 248 -4.54 -3.70 16.62
CA ARG A 248 -5.02 -2.48 17.29
C ARG A 248 -3.85 -1.62 17.80
N GLY A 249 -3.86 -0.35 17.42
CA GLY A 249 -2.94 0.66 17.93
C GLY A 249 -2.11 1.31 16.82
N ASP A 250 -2.58 2.47 16.38
CA ASP A 250 -1.92 3.34 15.39
C ASP A 250 -0.79 4.22 15.97
N GLY A 251 -0.48 4.07 17.27
CA GLY A 251 0.47 4.92 17.99
C GLY A 251 0.06 6.38 18.10
N GLY A 252 -1.23 6.70 17.95
CA GLY A 252 -1.78 8.06 17.93
C GLY A 252 -1.67 8.76 16.57
N SER A 253 -1.30 8.03 15.50
CA SER A 253 -1.06 8.64 14.19
C SER A 253 -2.32 8.96 13.39
N ALA A 254 -3.47 8.35 13.70
CA ALA A 254 -4.70 8.39 12.92
C ALA A 254 -4.47 8.11 11.43
N SER A 255 -3.69 7.07 11.13
CA SER A 255 -3.24 6.68 9.79
C SER A 255 -3.17 5.15 9.68
N ASN A 256 -3.33 4.63 8.47
CA ASN A 256 -3.18 3.21 8.18
C ASN A 256 -1.74 2.73 8.45
N SER A 257 -1.63 1.45 8.83
CA SER A 257 -0.39 0.69 8.80
C SER A 257 -0.08 0.19 7.39
N LEU A 258 1.13 -0.31 7.16
CA LEU A 258 1.52 -0.89 5.88
C LEU A 258 0.62 -2.09 5.52
N GLU A 259 0.32 -2.96 6.48
CA GLU A 259 -0.53 -4.14 6.27
C GLU A 259 -1.98 -3.73 5.93
N ALA A 260 -2.52 -2.69 6.56
CA ALA A 260 -3.88 -2.24 6.28
C ALA A 260 -4.06 -1.75 4.83
N ILE A 261 -3.08 -1.04 4.26
CA ILE A 261 -3.15 -0.60 2.86
C ILE A 261 -2.89 -1.79 1.91
N HIS A 262 -1.98 -2.68 2.30
CA HIS A 262 -1.73 -3.93 1.59
C HIS A 262 -3.00 -4.79 1.43
N ASP A 263 -3.79 -4.91 2.50
CA ASP A 263 -5.02 -5.69 2.53
C ASP A 263 -6.08 -5.17 1.57
N GLU A 264 -6.14 -3.84 1.39
CA GLU A 264 -7.08 -3.22 0.45
C GLU A 264 -6.78 -3.60 -1.01
N ILE A 265 -5.50 -3.60 -1.40
CA ILE A 265 -5.08 -4.03 -2.75
C ILE A 265 -5.43 -5.51 -2.97
N HIS A 266 -5.19 -6.38 -2.00
CA HIS A 266 -5.60 -7.77 -2.05
C HIS A 266 -7.12 -7.92 -2.24
N GLY A 267 -7.91 -7.23 -1.43
CA GLY A 267 -9.37 -7.29 -1.46
C GLY A 267 -9.97 -6.79 -2.78
N ILE A 268 -9.37 -5.78 -3.40
CA ILE A 268 -9.86 -5.23 -4.68
C ILE A 268 -9.56 -6.13 -5.85
N ILE A 269 -8.35 -6.72 -5.90
CA ILE A 269 -8.02 -7.71 -6.93
C ILE A 269 -8.92 -8.93 -6.77
N GLY A 270 -9.23 -9.37 -5.54
CA GLY A 270 -10.19 -10.44 -5.30
C GLY A 270 -9.77 -11.79 -5.91
N GLY A 271 -10.73 -12.70 -6.10
CA GLY A 271 -10.42 -14.07 -6.53
C GLY A 271 -9.39 -14.72 -5.60
N GLN A 272 -8.34 -15.35 -6.15
CA GLN A 272 -7.26 -15.88 -5.32
C GLN A 272 -6.53 -14.80 -4.53
N MET A 273 -6.31 -13.61 -5.10
CA MET A 273 -5.66 -12.49 -4.39
C MET A 273 -6.49 -11.97 -3.20
N GLY A 274 -7.80 -12.24 -3.17
CA GLY A 274 -8.70 -11.87 -2.08
C GLY A 274 -8.68 -12.81 -0.88
N ASP A 275 -7.93 -13.91 -0.92
CA ASP A 275 -7.80 -14.86 0.19
C ASP A 275 -6.32 -15.21 0.45
N PRO A 276 -5.80 -14.94 1.66
CA PRO A 276 -4.41 -15.22 1.97
C PRO A 276 -4.04 -16.70 1.78
N ALA A 277 -4.99 -17.64 1.87
CA ALA A 277 -4.69 -19.07 1.72
C ALA A 277 -4.21 -19.43 0.32
N VAL A 278 -4.58 -18.64 -0.69
CA VAL A 278 -4.30 -18.92 -2.11
C VAL A 278 -3.74 -17.71 -2.89
N ALA A 279 -3.60 -16.54 -2.26
CA ALA A 279 -3.10 -15.33 -2.92
C ALA A 279 -1.69 -15.49 -3.52
N GLY A 280 -0.82 -16.26 -2.87
CA GLY A 280 0.56 -16.50 -3.32
C GLY A 280 0.68 -17.21 -4.68
N PHE A 281 -0.42 -17.75 -5.23
CA PHE A 281 -0.45 -18.38 -6.55
C PHE A 281 -0.70 -17.42 -7.71
N ASP A 282 -1.21 -16.20 -7.46
CA ASP A 282 -1.37 -15.24 -8.55
C ASP A 282 -0.03 -14.51 -8.79
N PRO A 283 0.53 -14.49 -10.01
CA PRO A 283 1.79 -13.80 -10.27
C PRO A 283 1.81 -12.30 -9.91
N VAL A 284 0.67 -11.60 -9.87
CA VAL A 284 0.62 -10.19 -9.42
C VAL A 284 0.95 -10.03 -7.94
N PHE A 285 0.82 -11.10 -7.14
CA PHE A 285 1.21 -11.13 -5.73
C PHE A 285 2.63 -10.60 -5.53
N PHE A 286 3.58 -11.06 -6.36
CA PHE A 286 4.99 -10.70 -6.19
C PHE A 286 5.29 -9.26 -6.64
N LEU A 287 4.49 -8.68 -7.56
CA LEU A 287 4.58 -7.26 -7.93
C LEU A 287 4.06 -6.36 -6.82
N HIS A 288 2.93 -6.76 -6.22
CA HIS A 288 2.34 -6.09 -5.05
C HIS A 288 3.29 -6.11 -3.86
N HIS A 289 3.79 -7.30 -3.49
CA HIS A 289 4.70 -7.47 -2.35
C HIS A 289 6.09 -6.85 -2.58
N ALA A 290 6.53 -6.70 -3.83
CA ALA A 290 7.72 -5.90 -4.13
C ALA A 290 7.50 -4.41 -3.81
N ASN A 291 6.29 -3.86 -4.00
CA ASN A 291 5.99 -2.49 -3.59
C ASN A 291 5.80 -2.37 -2.07
N VAL A 292 5.21 -3.35 -1.41
CA VAL A 292 5.15 -3.40 0.07
C VAL A 292 6.56 -3.36 0.67
N ASP A 293 7.49 -4.13 0.09
CA ASP A 293 8.89 -4.12 0.48
C ASP A 293 9.62 -2.79 0.16
N ARG A 294 9.23 -2.13 -0.93
CA ARG A 294 9.68 -0.78 -1.28
C ARG A 294 9.22 0.23 -0.22
N LEU A 295 7.95 0.19 0.18
CA LEU A 295 7.40 1.06 1.23
C LEU A 295 8.08 0.83 2.58
N LEU A 296 8.41 -0.42 2.94
CA LEU A 296 9.27 -0.72 4.10
C LEU A 296 10.63 0.00 4.01
N SER A 297 11.25 -0.01 2.83
CA SER A 297 12.55 0.64 2.63
C SER A 297 12.46 2.16 2.73
N LEU A 298 11.43 2.77 2.12
CA LEU A 298 11.17 4.21 2.20
C LEU A 298 10.87 4.65 3.64
N TRP A 299 10.02 3.90 4.34
CA TRP A 299 9.65 4.19 5.73
C TRP A 299 10.86 4.09 6.68
N ALA A 300 11.67 3.04 6.55
CA ALA A 300 12.88 2.86 7.37
C ALA A 300 13.90 3.98 7.14
N ALA A 301 13.97 4.52 5.91
CA ALA A 301 14.85 5.62 5.57
C ALA A 301 14.41 6.94 6.22
N VAL A 302 13.10 7.17 6.39
CA VAL A 302 12.58 8.36 7.08
C VAL A 302 12.39 8.19 8.58
N ASN A 303 12.52 6.97 9.11
CA ASN A 303 12.52 6.63 10.53
C ASN A 303 13.81 5.90 10.95
N PRO A 304 14.99 6.53 10.79
CA PRO A 304 16.26 5.86 11.02
C PRO A 304 16.39 5.37 12.48
N GLY A 305 16.77 4.10 12.63
CA GLY A 305 16.93 3.46 13.94
C GLY A 305 15.67 2.79 14.49
N VAL A 306 14.52 2.93 13.83
CA VAL A 306 13.30 2.20 14.18
C VAL A 306 13.21 0.91 13.35
N TRP A 307 12.99 -0.22 14.02
CA TRP A 307 12.89 -1.54 13.39
C TRP A 307 12.04 -2.49 14.25
N VAL A 308 12.00 -3.78 13.90
CA VAL A 308 11.16 -4.79 14.57
C VAL A 308 11.27 -4.75 16.09
N THR A 309 10.13 -4.54 16.74
CA THR A 309 9.97 -4.61 18.19
C THR A 309 9.36 -5.93 18.63
N ARG A 310 9.52 -6.28 19.91
CA ARG A 310 8.89 -7.46 20.52
C ARG A 310 7.36 -7.33 20.50
N GLY A 311 6.66 -8.38 20.08
CA GLY A 311 5.20 -8.42 20.02
C GLY A 311 4.64 -9.85 20.01
N PRO A 312 3.32 -10.03 20.13
CA PRO A 312 2.70 -11.34 19.99
C PRO A 312 2.56 -11.74 18.52
N ALA A 313 2.70 -13.03 18.22
CA ALA A 313 2.28 -13.64 16.96
C ALA A 313 0.82 -14.06 17.06
N GLU A 314 -0.13 -13.12 16.95
CA GLU A 314 -1.57 -13.33 17.27
C GLU A 314 -2.12 -14.69 16.81
N GLY A 315 -2.22 -14.89 15.48
CA GLY A 315 -2.74 -16.14 14.89
C GLY A 315 -1.72 -17.26 14.72
N GLY A 316 -0.44 -17.01 15.01
CA GLY A 316 0.66 -17.94 14.71
C GLY A 316 0.87 -18.20 13.21
N THR A 317 1.74 -19.14 12.90
CA THR A 317 2.07 -19.60 11.54
C THR A 317 2.31 -21.12 11.55
N PHE A 318 2.77 -21.70 10.44
CA PHE A 318 3.15 -23.11 10.34
C PHE A 318 4.19 -23.49 11.41
N THR A 319 5.08 -22.57 11.79
CA THR A 319 6.21 -22.82 12.72
C THR A 319 6.11 -22.05 14.03
N ILE A 320 5.24 -21.05 14.12
CA ILE A 320 5.08 -20.18 15.29
C ILE A 320 3.70 -20.43 15.91
N SER A 321 3.63 -20.79 17.19
CA SER A 321 2.35 -20.94 17.87
C SER A 321 1.64 -19.60 18.04
N GLY A 322 0.31 -19.59 18.02
CA GLY A 322 -0.49 -18.41 18.32
C GLY A 322 -0.11 -17.79 19.67
N ASN A 323 -0.07 -16.47 19.72
CA ASN A 323 0.37 -15.63 20.84
C ASN A 323 1.81 -15.87 21.32
N ALA A 324 2.63 -16.61 20.58
CA ALA A 324 4.06 -16.70 20.88
C ALA A 324 4.70 -15.32 20.82
N VAL A 325 5.67 -15.06 21.71
CA VAL A 325 6.37 -13.78 21.70
C VAL A 325 7.47 -13.81 20.65
N ILE A 326 7.38 -12.90 19.71
CA ILE A 326 8.26 -12.75 18.55
C ILE A 326 8.96 -11.40 18.58
N ASP A 327 10.13 -11.32 17.95
CA ASP A 327 10.97 -10.14 17.90
C ASP A 327 11.92 -10.16 16.70
N ASN A 328 12.85 -9.20 16.66
CA ASN A 328 13.78 -9.00 15.56
C ASN A 328 14.71 -10.20 15.26
N ASN A 329 14.88 -11.13 16.21
CA ASN A 329 15.74 -12.32 16.06
C ASN A 329 14.91 -13.60 15.83
N THR A 330 13.59 -13.48 15.74
CA THR A 330 12.75 -14.62 15.40
C THR A 330 13.02 -15.06 13.97
N ASN A 331 13.20 -16.37 13.78
CA ASN A 331 13.42 -16.98 12.47
C ASN A 331 12.26 -16.69 11.53
N LEU A 332 12.55 -16.10 10.38
CA LEU A 332 11.62 -15.87 9.28
C LEU A 332 11.49 -17.16 8.46
N THR A 333 10.96 -18.22 9.06
CA THR A 333 10.77 -19.49 8.36
C THR A 333 9.74 -19.34 7.23
N PRO A 334 9.91 -20.02 6.08
CA PRO A 334 10.88 -21.10 5.86
C PRO A 334 12.18 -20.63 5.18
N PHE A 335 12.55 -19.35 5.29
CA PHE A 335 13.60 -18.75 4.49
C PHE A 335 15.01 -19.03 5.04
N TRP A 336 15.65 -20.07 4.51
CA TRP A 336 17.03 -20.43 4.85
C TRP A 336 18.04 -19.36 4.37
N ASP A 337 18.85 -18.82 5.28
CA ASP A 337 19.97 -17.91 4.97
C ASP A 337 21.27 -18.69 4.66
N SER A 338 21.29 -19.94 5.09
CA SER A 338 22.42 -20.86 5.07
C SER A 338 21.87 -22.28 5.18
N GLN A 339 22.75 -23.28 5.14
CA GLN A 339 22.35 -24.68 5.27
C GLN A 339 21.86 -25.04 6.69
N THR A 340 21.97 -24.13 7.65
CA THR A 340 21.66 -24.39 9.08
C THR A 340 20.84 -23.29 9.75
N GLY A 341 20.69 -22.14 9.11
CA GLY A 341 20.08 -20.94 9.67
C GLY A 341 18.93 -20.42 8.81
N PHE A 342 18.07 -19.62 9.44
CA PHE A 342 17.01 -18.89 8.78
C PHE A 342 17.32 -17.41 8.84
N TRP A 343 16.87 -16.67 7.83
CA TRP A 343 16.85 -15.22 7.87
C TRP A 343 16.12 -14.74 9.15
N ALA A 344 16.66 -13.71 9.78
CA ALA A 344 15.98 -12.97 10.83
C ALA A 344 15.72 -11.52 10.40
N SER A 345 14.75 -10.86 11.03
CA SER A 345 14.47 -9.45 10.75
C SER A 345 15.67 -8.54 11.01
N SER A 346 16.55 -8.91 11.95
CA SER A 346 17.78 -8.18 12.28
C SER A 346 18.78 -8.18 11.12
N GLU A 347 18.64 -9.10 10.19
CA GLU A 347 19.54 -9.28 9.06
C GLU A 347 18.99 -8.65 7.78
N THR A 348 17.71 -8.27 7.75
CA THR A 348 17.03 -7.74 6.57
C THR A 348 16.84 -6.21 6.59
N THR A 349 17.56 -5.50 7.45
CA THR A 349 17.57 -4.03 7.56
C THR A 349 18.08 -3.33 6.29
N THR A 350 18.87 -4.02 5.48
CA THR A 350 19.41 -3.50 4.21
C THR A 350 19.08 -4.46 3.08
N THR A 351 18.53 -3.94 1.98
CA THR A 351 18.10 -4.75 0.84
C THR A 351 19.28 -5.36 0.08
N ALA A 352 20.46 -4.71 0.12
CA ALA A 352 21.66 -5.17 -0.58
C ALA A 352 22.17 -6.54 -0.10
N LYS A 353 21.86 -6.96 1.13
CA LYS A 353 22.15 -8.33 1.59
C LYS A 353 21.39 -9.41 0.82
N LEU A 354 20.22 -9.07 0.29
CA LEU A 354 19.41 -9.88 -0.60
C LEU A 354 19.60 -9.47 -2.08
N GLN A 355 20.68 -8.74 -2.38
CA GLN A 355 21.12 -8.41 -3.75
C GLN A 355 20.15 -7.56 -4.58
N TYR A 356 19.34 -6.70 -3.96
CA TYR A 356 18.52 -5.71 -4.66
C TYR A 356 18.47 -4.36 -3.93
N THR A 357 18.01 -3.32 -4.63
CA THR A 357 17.63 -2.02 -4.06
C THR A 357 16.52 -1.37 -4.89
N TYR A 358 16.21 -0.10 -4.61
CA TYR A 358 15.21 0.67 -5.32
C TYR A 358 15.79 1.98 -5.89
N PRO A 359 15.29 2.48 -7.04
CA PRO A 359 15.85 3.65 -7.72
C PRO A 359 15.99 4.90 -6.85
N GLU A 360 15.11 5.06 -5.86
CA GLU A 360 15.07 6.17 -4.90
C GLU A 360 16.33 6.27 -4.04
N PHE A 361 17.09 5.16 -3.92
CA PHE A 361 18.32 5.09 -3.14
C PHE A 361 19.59 5.27 -3.98
N ASN A 362 19.46 5.36 -5.31
CA ASN A 362 20.61 5.48 -6.21
C ASN A 362 21.40 6.77 -5.93
N GLY A 363 22.73 6.66 -5.87
CA GLY A 363 23.62 7.81 -5.62
C GLY A 363 23.57 8.37 -4.20
N LEU A 364 22.75 7.82 -3.30
CA LEU A 364 22.72 8.22 -1.91
C LEU A 364 23.88 7.57 -1.13
N LYS A 365 24.47 8.33 -0.22
CA LYS A 365 25.45 7.82 0.75
C LYS A 365 24.70 7.18 1.91
N LEU A 366 24.47 5.86 1.82
CA LEU A 366 23.67 5.10 2.78
C LEU A 366 24.26 5.06 4.21
N ASP A 367 25.54 5.42 4.37
CA ASP A 367 26.22 5.58 5.66
C ASP A 367 25.92 6.94 6.34
N ASN A 368 25.14 7.82 5.70
CA ASN A 368 24.66 9.08 6.27
C ASN A 368 23.12 9.08 6.38
N PRO A 369 22.55 8.54 7.47
CA PRO A 369 21.10 8.42 7.65
C PRO A 369 20.36 9.76 7.56
N GLY A 370 20.95 10.85 8.01
CA GLY A 370 20.32 12.18 7.94
C GLY A 370 20.18 12.69 6.51
N ALA A 371 21.19 12.49 5.66
CA ALA A 371 21.12 12.86 4.25
C ALA A 371 20.14 11.97 3.48
N VAL A 372 20.13 10.67 3.78
CA VAL A 372 19.17 9.71 3.21
C VAL A 372 17.74 10.09 3.60
N GLN A 373 17.49 10.36 4.89
CA GLN A 373 16.18 10.79 5.38
C GLN A 373 15.68 12.02 4.63
N VAL A 374 16.50 13.06 4.45
CA VAL A 374 16.12 14.27 3.71
C VAL A 374 15.81 13.97 2.24
N ALA A 375 16.66 13.19 1.57
CA ALA A 375 16.47 12.85 0.16
C ALA A 375 15.19 12.04 -0.06
N ILE A 376 14.96 11.02 0.75
CA ILE A 376 13.77 10.15 0.66
C ILE A 376 12.52 10.91 1.09
N ALA A 377 12.58 11.77 2.10
CA ALA A 377 11.44 12.58 2.50
C ALA A 377 11.02 13.58 1.40
N ASN A 378 11.98 14.18 0.69
CA ASN A 378 11.70 15.01 -0.48
C ASN A 378 11.07 14.21 -1.62
N TYR A 379 11.57 12.98 -1.87
CA TYR A 379 10.97 12.08 -2.84
C TYR A 379 9.51 11.76 -2.49
N ILE A 380 9.22 11.39 -1.24
CA ILE A 380 7.86 11.08 -0.76
C ILE A 380 6.92 12.28 -0.96
N ASN A 381 7.36 13.49 -0.61
CA ASN A 381 6.59 14.72 -0.84
C ASN A 381 6.31 14.98 -2.32
N GLN A 382 7.31 14.78 -3.18
CA GLN A 382 7.15 14.97 -4.61
C GLN A 382 6.19 13.94 -5.21
N GLN A 383 6.32 12.67 -4.80
CA GLN A 383 5.60 11.56 -5.39
C GLN A 383 4.14 11.49 -4.92
N TYR A 384 3.92 11.56 -3.60
CA TYR A 384 2.62 11.28 -2.98
C TYR A 384 2.00 12.53 -2.33
N GLY A 385 2.76 13.60 -2.13
CA GLY A 385 2.28 14.83 -1.51
C GLY A 385 1.33 15.67 -2.37
N GLY A 386 1.22 15.39 -3.68
CA GLY A 386 0.33 16.11 -4.60
C GLY A 386 -1.16 15.97 -4.25
N GLY A 387 -1.55 14.86 -3.61
CA GLY A 387 -2.88 14.63 -3.04
C GLY A 387 -3.03 15.10 -1.58
N SER A 388 -1.95 15.55 -0.94
CA SER A 388 -1.99 16.06 0.43
C SER A 388 -2.85 17.31 0.55
N VAL A 389 -3.46 17.49 1.72
CA VAL A 389 -4.34 18.62 2.06
C VAL A 389 -3.73 19.99 1.73
N PHE A 390 -2.41 20.13 1.84
CA PHE A 390 -1.68 21.37 1.51
C PHE A 390 -1.60 21.68 0.01
N SER A 391 -1.74 20.67 -0.85
CA SER A 391 -1.80 20.80 -2.32
C SER A 391 -3.25 21.03 -2.79
N SER A 392 -4.21 20.30 -2.21
CA SER A 392 -5.64 20.39 -2.53
C SER A 392 -6.25 21.78 -2.25
N LEU A 393 -5.70 22.53 -1.29
CA LEU A 393 -6.08 23.92 -1.00
C LEU A 393 -5.40 24.93 -1.94
N ARG A 394 -4.29 24.59 -2.61
CA ARG A 394 -3.57 25.50 -3.53
C ARG A 394 -4.09 25.45 -4.97
N SER A 395 -4.74 24.36 -5.37
CA SER A 395 -5.24 24.17 -6.74
C SER A 395 -6.62 24.76 -7.02
N THR A 396 -7.33 25.25 -5.99
CA THR A 396 -8.64 25.93 -6.13
C THR A 396 -8.47 27.45 -5.95
N GLY A 397 -8.49 28.21 -7.05
CA GLY A 397 -8.53 29.68 -7.00
C GLY A 397 -9.97 30.24 -6.85
N PRO A 398 -10.17 31.53 -6.47
CA PRO A 398 -9.21 32.48 -5.91
C PRO A 398 -9.30 32.53 -4.36
N ALA A 399 -8.13 32.63 -3.73
CA ALA A 399 -7.86 33.06 -2.36
C ALA A 399 -8.78 32.50 -1.25
N ILE A 400 -8.43 31.31 -0.76
CA ILE A 400 -8.77 30.88 0.61
C ILE A 400 -8.26 31.97 1.56
N SER A 401 -9.17 32.70 2.18
CA SER A 401 -8.84 33.70 3.18
C SER A 401 -8.37 32.99 4.45
N LEU A 402 -7.06 33.06 4.70
CA LEU A 402 -6.34 32.42 5.81
C LEU A 402 -6.52 33.16 7.15
N LEU A 403 -7.65 33.81 7.38
CA LEU A 403 -7.86 34.63 8.58
C LEU A 403 -9.10 34.19 9.34
N ALA A 404 -8.88 33.48 10.45
CA ALA A 404 -9.83 33.48 11.56
C ALA A 404 -9.89 34.89 12.14
N GLN A 405 -10.99 35.61 11.94
CA GLN A 405 -11.26 36.84 12.70
C GLN A 405 -12.00 36.48 14.00
N PRO A 406 -11.59 37.04 15.16
CA PRO A 406 -12.33 36.87 16.41
C PRO A 406 -13.67 37.64 16.35
N PRO A 407 -14.69 37.24 17.14
CA PRO A 407 -16.00 37.86 17.06
C PRO A 407 -15.96 39.26 17.65
N ALA A 408 -16.14 40.28 16.81
CA ALA A 408 -16.38 41.65 17.25
C ALA A 408 -17.89 41.90 17.34
N GLY A 409 -18.33 42.34 18.51
CA GLY A 409 -19.73 42.56 18.87
C GLY A 409 -20.45 43.66 18.08
N SER A 410 -21.77 43.56 18.15
CA SER A 410 -22.83 44.52 17.83
C SER A 410 -22.42 45.96 17.47
N GLY A 411 -22.83 46.41 16.28
CA GLY A 411 -22.89 47.83 15.92
C GLY A 411 -23.50 48.03 14.53
N ALA A 412 -24.71 48.57 14.48
CA ALA A 412 -25.51 48.80 13.28
C ALA A 412 -24.93 49.90 12.36
N ALA A 413 -25.13 49.75 11.04
CA ALA A 413 -25.82 50.70 10.15
C ALA A 413 -25.45 50.48 8.66
N ALA A 414 -26.47 50.40 7.81
CA ALA A 414 -26.40 50.62 6.35
C ALA A 414 -26.42 52.15 6.07
N PRO A 415 -26.12 52.66 4.85
CA PRO A 415 -26.91 52.36 3.64
C PRO A 415 -26.18 52.31 2.27
N ALA A 416 -26.80 51.55 1.37
CA ALA A 416 -27.08 51.74 -0.07
C ALA A 416 -26.17 52.61 -0.98
N ALA A 417 -25.76 52.07 -2.14
CA ALA A 417 -26.44 52.20 -3.45
C ALA A 417 -25.49 52.26 -4.68
N GLN A 418 -25.91 51.60 -5.77
CA GLN A 418 -25.56 51.80 -7.20
C GLN A 418 -24.12 51.43 -7.62
N GLY A 419 -23.83 50.76 -8.74
CA GLY A 419 -24.57 50.42 -9.95
C GLY A 419 -23.54 50.27 -11.08
N THR A 420 -23.86 49.51 -12.12
CA THR A 420 -23.19 49.39 -13.44
C THR A 420 -21.98 48.44 -13.59
N ALA A 421 -22.26 47.30 -14.24
CA ALA A 421 -21.43 46.73 -15.31
C ALA A 421 -21.84 47.43 -16.65
N PRO A 422 -21.23 47.22 -17.85
CA PRO A 422 -20.46 46.03 -18.25
C PRO A 422 -19.32 46.23 -19.28
N THR A 423 -18.73 45.10 -19.70
CA THR A 423 -18.07 44.81 -21.00
C THR A 423 -16.73 45.54 -21.28
N SER A 424 -15.63 44.89 -21.68
CA SER A 424 -15.47 44.00 -22.84
C SER A 424 -13.99 43.54 -22.94
N THR A 425 -13.75 42.36 -23.56
CA THR A 425 -12.64 42.00 -24.49
C THR A 425 -11.18 42.40 -24.18
N ALA A 426 -10.11 41.68 -24.54
CA ALA A 426 -9.81 40.34 -25.05
C ALA A 426 -8.27 40.33 -25.26
N LEU A 427 -7.66 39.15 -25.14
CA LEU A 427 -6.51 38.64 -25.91
C LEU A 427 -5.06 39.17 -25.72
N SER A 428 -4.16 38.20 -25.90
CA SER A 428 -2.70 38.21 -26.14
C SER A 428 -1.80 38.36 -24.92
N ALA A 429 -1.14 37.31 -24.41
CA ALA A 429 -0.13 36.40 -24.98
C ALA A 429 1.29 37.00 -25.11
N VAL A 430 2.24 36.20 -24.60
CA VAL A 430 3.66 35.99 -25.02
C VAL A 430 4.79 36.47 -24.08
N ALA A 431 5.69 35.50 -23.82
CA ALA A 431 7.12 35.53 -23.39
C ALA A 431 7.42 35.90 -21.92
N SER A 432 7.93 34.99 -21.08
CA SER A 432 9.23 34.27 -21.08
C SER A 432 10.47 35.17 -21.00
N ALA A 433 11.05 35.28 -19.80
CA ALA A 433 12.50 35.26 -19.59
C ALA A 433 12.81 35.32 -18.07
N ALA A 434 13.64 34.39 -17.62
CA ALA A 434 14.48 34.44 -16.43
C ALA A 434 15.94 34.26 -16.90
N PRO A 435 16.96 34.34 -16.04
CA PRO A 435 17.19 35.21 -14.88
C PRO A 435 18.56 35.93 -15.00
N ALA A 436 18.89 36.84 -14.09
CA ALA A 436 20.27 37.31 -13.92
C ALA A 436 20.64 37.42 -12.43
N VAL A 437 21.68 36.69 -12.06
CA VAL A 437 22.37 36.67 -10.77
C VAL A 437 23.50 37.70 -10.80
N VAL A 438 23.61 38.56 -9.78
CA VAL A 438 24.87 39.26 -9.45
C VAL A 438 24.97 39.49 -7.92
N HIS A 439 26.04 38.99 -7.31
CA HIS A 439 26.63 39.42 -6.03
C HIS A 439 27.97 40.15 -6.32
N PRO A 440 28.73 40.64 -5.32
CA PRO A 440 28.42 41.52 -4.18
C PRO A 440 29.40 42.73 -4.15
N PHE A 441 29.17 43.80 -3.36
CA PHE A 441 30.28 44.57 -2.73
C PHE A 441 29.83 45.52 -1.61
N ALA A 442 30.81 45.76 -0.74
CA ALA A 442 30.84 46.31 0.62
C ALA A 442 30.38 47.76 0.90
N SER A 443 29.81 47.92 2.11
CA SER A 443 30.13 48.86 3.20
C SER A 443 30.46 50.34 2.91
N ARG A 444 29.63 51.24 3.46
CA ARG A 444 30.05 52.49 4.15
C ARG A 444 28.97 52.95 5.15
N GLY A 445 29.39 53.27 6.37
CA GLY A 445 28.53 53.55 7.53
C GLY A 445 27.98 54.98 7.64
N GLY A 446 26.90 55.08 8.42
CA GLY A 446 26.25 56.31 8.92
C GLY A 446 25.59 56.05 10.30
N PRO A 447 25.34 57.08 11.12
CA PRO A 447 25.18 57.01 12.58
C PRO A 447 23.80 56.47 13.03
N PRO A 448 23.64 56.09 14.33
CA PRO A 448 22.61 55.16 14.75
C PRO A 448 21.24 55.85 14.86
N HIS A 449 20.30 55.43 14.00
CA HIS A 449 18.89 55.73 14.20
C HIS A 449 18.29 54.67 15.12
N LYS A 450 17.62 55.12 16.19
CA LYS A 450 16.90 54.28 17.14
C LYS A 450 15.91 53.39 16.38
N THR A 451 16.19 52.09 16.31
CA THR A 451 15.21 51.08 15.87
C THR A 451 14.19 50.90 16.97
N GLU A 452 13.00 51.46 16.76
CA GLU A 452 11.78 50.89 17.33
C GLU A 452 11.76 49.41 16.98
N THR A 453 11.59 48.58 17.99
CA THR A 453 11.35 47.15 17.84
C THR A 453 10.07 46.97 17.04
N GLU A 454 10.21 46.77 15.72
CA GLU A 454 9.19 46.13 14.92
C GLU A 454 8.90 44.78 15.58
N LYS A 455 7.78 44.70 16.30
CA LYS A 455 7.16 43.45 16.65
C LYS A 455 6.94 42.70 15.35
N ARG A 456 7.83 41.74 15.07
CA ARG A 456 7.61 40.72 14.05
C ARG A 456 6.28 40.07 14.40
N SER A 457 5.22 40.46 13.69
CA SER A 457 3.95 39.77 13.70
C SER A 457 4.24 38.37 13.15
N THR A 458 4.44 37.42 14.05
CA THR A 458 4.37 36.01 13.71
C THR A 458 2.91 35.74 13.38
N SER A 459 2.57 35.73 12.09
CA SER A 459 1.32 35.11 11.65
C SER A 459 1.21 33.74 12.29
N ALA A 460 0.08 33.43 12.91
CA ALA A 460 -0.18 32.09 13.43
C ALA A 460 0.13 31.06 12.33
N PRO A 461 0.74 29.90 12.65
CA PRO A 461 1.00 28.88 11.65
C PRO A 461 -0.32 28.50 10.97
N ASN A 462 -0.28 28.33 9.64
CA ASN A 462 -1.45 27.89 8.89
C ASN A 462 -1.79 26.45 9.33
N VAL A 463 -2.81 26.31 10.19
CA VAL A 463 -3.30 25.00 10.63
C VAL A 463 -4.29 24.47 9.61
N VAL A 464 -4.09 23.22 9.20
CA VAL A 464 -5.00 22.48 8.31
C VAL A 464 -5.40 21.20 9.02
N HIS A 465 -6.68 20.84 9.04
CA HIS A 465 -7.13 19.61 9.70
C HIS A 465 -7.17 18.45 8.71
N ASP A 466 -6.51 17.35 9.07
CA ASP A 466 -6.67 16.05 8.42
C ASP A 466 -7.84 15.29 9.03
N TRP A 467 -8.82 14.94 8.21
CA TRP A 467 -10.05 14.27 8.57
C TRP A 467 -9.99 12.82 8.13
N VAL A 468 -10.19 11.91 9.08
CA VAL A 468 -10.23 10.47 8.82
C VAL A 468 -11.47 9.84 9.41
N ALA A 469 -12.01 8.83 8.73
CA ALA A 469 -12.93 7.87 9.33
C ALA A 469 -12.12 6.68 9.85
N ARG A 470 -12.01 6.54 11.17
CA ARG A 470 -11.48 5.34 11.81
C ARG A 470 -12.52 4.23 11.78
N ILE A 471 -12.09 3.07 11.31
CA ILE A 471 -12.88 1.86 11.18
C ILE A 471 -12.28 0.81 12.11
N HIS A 472 -13.10 0.24 12.98
CA HIS A 472 -12.68 -0.74 13.97
C HIS A 472 -13.69 -1.88 14.01
N PHE A 473 -13.23 -3.13 13.90
CA PHE A 473 -14.08 -4.32 14.03
C PHE A 473 -13.29 -5.54 14.49
N LYS A 474 -14.00 -6.59 14.92
CA LYS A 474 -13.44 -7.91 15.19
C LYS A 474 -13.18 -8.62 13.86
N LYS A 475 -11.91 -8.91 13.57
CA LYS A 475 -11.39 -9.34 12.26
C LYS A 475 -12.09 -10.59 11.71
N TYR A 476 -12.39 -11.55 12.57
CA TYR A 476 -12.95 -12.86 12.19
C TYR A 476 -14.47 -12.98 12.39
N GLU A 477 -15.18 -11.90 12.71
CA GLU A 477 -16.61 -11.96 13.08
C GLU A 477 -17.52 -12.45 11.93
N LEU A 478 -17.12 -12.24 10.67
CA LEU A 478 -17.85 -12.74 9.49
C LEU A 478 -17.35 -14.09 8.96
N GLY A 479 -16.22 -14.61 9.45
CA GLY A 479 -15.63 -15.88 8.99
C GLY A 479 -15.03 -15.88 7.58
N GLU A 480 -15.19 -14.78 6.84
CA GLU A 480 -14.67 -14.56 5.49
C GLU A 480 -14.10 -13.15 5.37
N SER A 481 -13.33 -12.91 4.31
CA SER A 481 -12.84 -11.56 4.01
C SER A 481 -14.00 -10.62 3.67
N PHE A 482 -13.90 -9.36 4.07
CA PHE A 482 -14.91 -8.34 3.80
C PHE A 482 -14.30 -6.94 3.82
N ALA A 483 -15.06 -5.95 3.37
CA ALA A 483 -14.67 -4.56 3.40
C ALA A 483 -15.75 -3.69 4.05
N VAL A 484 -15.32 -2.67 4.78
CA VAL A 484 -16.18 -1.57 5.22
C VAL A 484 -15.90 -0.38 4.34
N LEU A 485 -16.89 0.01 3.54
CA LEU A 485 -16.80 1.08 2.54
C LEU A 485 -17.33 2.38 3.13
N ILE A 486 -16.64 3.48 2.89
CA ILE A 486 -17.00 4.83 3.33
C ILE A 486 -17.49 5.65 2.14
N PHE A 487 -18.55 6.43 2.37
CA PHE A 487 -19.19 7.28 1.38
C PHE A 487 -19.41 8.69 1.93
N LEU A 488 -19.30 9.69 1.04
CA LEU A 488 -19.77 11.05 1.25
C LEU A 488 -20.87 11.37 0.23
N GLY A 489 -22.12 11.34 0.69
CA GLY A 489 -23.33 11.51 -0.11
C GLY A 489 -24.13 10.21 -0.32
N GLU A 490 -25.09 10.24 -1.25
CA GLU A 490 -26.02 9.14 -1.54
C GLU A 490 -25.31 7.80 -1.84
N VAL A 491 -25.80 6.71 -1.26
CA VAL A 491 -25.25 5.35 -1.48
C VAL A 491 -26.21 4.58 -2.40
N PRO A 492 -25.75 4.05 -3.55
CA PRO A 492 -26.59 3.24 -4.42
C PRO A 492 -27.23 2.05 -3.70
N ALA A 493 -28.45 1.68 -4.10
CA ALA A 493 -29.13 0.51 -3.55
C ALA A 493 -28.47 -0.81 -3.98
N ASP A 494 -27.92 -0.86 -5.18
CA ASP A 494 -27.21 -2.01 -5.73
C ASP A 494 -25.76 -2.04 -5.23
N ALA A 495 -25.39 -3.12 -4.53
CA ALA A 495 -24.07 -3.30 -3.94
C ALA A 495 -22.95 -3.43 -4.98
N SER A 496 -23.27 -3.89 -6.19
CA SER A 496 -22.29 -3.98 -7.28
C SER A 496 -21.77 -2.61 -7.74
N LEU A 497 -22.55 -1.54 -7.50
CA LEU A 497 -22.22 -0.17 -7.89
C LEU A 497 -21.54 0.64 -6.77
N TRP A 498 -21.31 0.03 -5.60
CA TRP A 498 -20.84 0.77 -4.43
C TRP A 498 -19.47 1.40 -4.65
N ARG A 499 -18.48 0.66 -5.15
CA ARG A 499 -17.11 1.18 -5.30
C ARG A 499 -16.96 2.15 -6.46
N THR A 500 -17.74 1.97 -7.53
CA THR A 500 -17.76 2.88 -8.67
C THR A 500 -18.69 4.09 -8.46
N SER A 501 -19.38 4.15 -7.31
CA SER A 501 -20.25 5.27 -6.97
C SER A 501 -19.44 6.57 -6.85
N PRO A 502 -19.93 7.71 -7.39
CA PRO A 502 -19.31 9.01 -7.17
C PRO A 502 -19.21 9.45 -5.70
N SER A 503 -20.01 8.84 -4.81
CA SER A 503 -19.98 9.09 -3.37
C SER A 503 -18.98 8.21 -2.61
N PHE A 504 -18.45 7.13 -3.20
CA PHE A 504 -17.46 6.27 -2.57
C PHE A 504 -16.15 7.04 -2.31
N VAL A 505 -15.55 6.82 -1.15
CA VAL A 505 -14.32 7.51 -0.73
C VAL A 505 -13.14 6.55 -0.65
N GLY A 506 -13.35 5.39 -0.01
CA GLY A 506 -12.31 4.44 0.33
C GLY A 506 -12.85 3.34 1.22
N ALA A 507 -12.01 2.36 1.56
CA ALA A 507 -12.43 1.21 2.35
C ALA A 507 -11.35 0.74 3.33
N HIS A 508 -11.78 -0.03 4.34
CA HIS A 508 -10.87 -0.86 5.12
C HIS A 508 -11.26 -2.32 4.96
N VAL A 509 -10.28 -3.17 4.67
CA VAL A 509 -10.47 -4.59 4.34
C VAL A 509 -10.04 -5.48 5.50
N ALA A 510 -10.89 -6.43 5.87
CA ALA A 510 -10.51 -7.56 6.69
C ALA A 510 -9.95 -8.67 5.80
N PHE A 511 -8.63 -8.76 5.67
CA PHE A 511 -7.98 -9.84 4.92
C PHE A 511 -7.79 -11.07 5.81
N VAL A 512 -8.71 -12.04 5.69
CA VAL A 512 -8.78 -13.26 6.50
C VAL A 512 -8.93 -14.51 5.65
N ASN A 513 -8.47 -15.63 6.21
CA ASN A 513 -8.66 -16.95 5.65
C ASN A 513 -10.14 -17.36 5.63
N SER A 514 -10.66 -17.78 4.48
CA SER A 514 -12.00 -18.37 4.35
C SER A 514 -12.13 -19.78 4.95
N ALA A 515 -11.02 -20.46 5.23
CA ALA A 515 -11.00 -21.80 5.83
C ALA A 515 -11.09 -21.81 7.36
N ALA A 516 -11.41 -20.68 7.99
CA ALA A 516 -11.55 -20.56 9.44
C ALA A 516 -12.57 -21.56 10.02
N ASP A 517 -13.61 -21.94 9.27
CA ASP A 517 -14.61 -22.93 9.68
C ASP A 517 -14.03 -24.34 9.99
N GLN A 518 -12.80 -24.63 9.56
CA GLN A 518 -12.12 -25.90 9.83
C GLN A 518 -11.26 -25.87 11.11
N CYS A 519 -11.20 -24.75 11.82
CA CYS A 519 -10.39 -24.59 13.02
C CYS A 519 -11.24 -24.78 14.28
N ALA A 520 -10.96 -25.87 15.01
CA ALA A 520 -11.63 -26.22 16.27
C ALA A 520 -11.46 -25.18 17.40
N ASN A 521 -10.60 -24.17 17.20
CA ASN A 521 -10.28 -23.11 18.17
C ASN A 521 -10.78 -21.72 17.74
N CYS A 522 -11.65 -21.59 16.72
CA CYS A 522 -12.13 -20.27 16.25
C CYS A 522 -12.84 -19.41 17.30
N SER A 523 -13.28 -19.98 18.42
CA SER A 523 -13.74 -19.21 19.58
C SER A 523 -12.64 -18.34 20.22
N GLU A 524 -11.35 -18.66 20.00
CA GLU A 524 -10.20 -17.93 20.54
C GLU A 524 -9.78 -16.72 19.67
N GLN A 525 -10.33 -16.59 18.46
CA GLN A 525 -10.06 -15.48 17.53
C GLN A 525 -11.08 -14.33 17.60
N ALA A 526 -12.16 -14.53 18.36
CA ALA A 526 -13.30 -13.61 18.39
C ALA A 526 -12.94 -12.21 18.91
N ASP A 527 -11.79 -12.01 19.54
CA ASP A 527 -11.39 -10.73 20.12
C ASP A 527 -10.23 -10.03 19.39
N ILE A 528 -9.71 -10.62 18.30
CA ILE A 528 -8.72 -9.92 17.45
C ILE A 528 -9.40 -8.78 16.74
N VAL A 529 -8.91 -7.57 16.99
CA VAL A 529 -9.43 -6.33 16.42
C VAL A 529 -8.52 -5.88 15.28
N ALA A 530 -9.13 -5.59 14.14
CA ALA A 530 -8.51 -4.82 13.08
C ALA A 530 -8.92 -3.35 13.19
N GLU A 531 -7.97 -2.47 12.91
CA GLU A 531 -8.18 -1.02 12.84
C GLU A 531 -7.58 -0.46 11.55
N GLY A 532 -8.32 0.44 10.92
CA GLY A 532 -7.91 1.15 9.73
C GLY A 532 -8.59 2.50 9.60
N PHE A 533 -8.18 3.26 8.58
CA PHE A 533 -8.57 4.64 8.39
C PHE A 533 -8.90 4.89 6.92
N VAL A 534 -9.94 5.68 6.66
CA VAL A 534 -10.21 6.21 5.32
C VAL A 534 -10.01 7.72 5.37
N HIS A 535 -9.15 8.26 4.49
CA HIS A 535 -8.82 9.67 4.46
C HIS A 535 -9.90 10.48 3.73
N LEU A 536 -10.49 11.47 4.40
CA LEU A 536 -11.68 12.16 3.90
C LEU A 536 -11.38 13.47 3.16
N ASN A 537 -10.20 14.07 3.36
CA ASN A 537 -9.89 15.42 2.90
C ASN A 537 -10.10 15.65 1.41
N THR A 538 -9.58 14.74 0.57
CA THR A 538 -9.70 14.85 -0.88
C THR A 538 -11.16 14.78 -1.31
N ALA A 539 -11.94 13.87 -0.72
CA ALA A 539 -13.36 13.75 -1.01
C ALA A 539 -14.17 14.96 -0.48
N ILE A 540 -13.88 15.46 0.71
CA ILE A 540 -14.48 16.69 1.25
C ILE A 540 -14.19 17.86 0.30
N ALA A 541 -12.93 18.07 -0.08
CA ALA A 541 -12.53 19.17 -0.96
C ALA A 541 -13.21 19.11 -2.34
N LYS A 542 -13.35 17.90 -2.91
CA LYS A 542 -13.97 17.70 -4.23
C LYS A 542 -15.50 17.80 -4.22
N ARG A 543 -16.16 17.45 -3.11
CA ARG A 543 -17.61 17.16 -3.09
C ARG A 543 -18.45 18.08 -2.21
N SER A 544 -17.88 18.63 -1.15
CA SER A 544 -18.65 19.34 -0.13
C SER A 544 -19.04 20.77 -0.50
N GLY A 545 -18.29 21.40 -1.42
CA GLY A 545 -18.41 22.83 -1.68
C GLY A 545 -17.94 23.73 -0.52
N LEU A 546 -17.37 23.16 0.54
CA LEU A 546 -16.83 23.92 1.67
C LEU A 546 -15.54 24.64 1.27
N SER A 547 -15.37 25.86 1.78
CA SER A 547 -14.16 26.67 1.57
C SER A 547 -13.08 26.46 2.64
N SER A 548 -13.31 25.56 3.59
CA SER A 548 -12.44 25.32 4.75
C SER A 548 -12.55 23.88 5.23
N LEU A 549 -11.48 23.39 5.85
CA LEU A 549 -11.42 22.10 6.54
C LEU A 549 -11.53 22.25 8.06
N ASP A 550 -11.97 23.41 8.54
CA ASP A 550 -12.17 23.67 9.96
C ASP A 550 -13.29 22.79 10.56
N PRO A 551 -13.13 22.27 11.79
CA PRO A 551 -14.16 21.47 12.46
C PRO A 551 -15.55 22.10 12.50
N SER A 552 -15.66 23.42 12.60
CA SER A 552 -16.95 24.11 12.64
C SER A 552 -17.79 23.95 11.37
N VAL A 553 -17.17 23.69 10.22
CA VAL A 553 -17.87 23.51 8.94
C VAL A 553 -17.86 22.07 8.44
N VAL A 554 -16.78 21.32 8.70
CA VAL A 554 -16.67 19.93 8.26
C VAL A 554 -17.52 19.01 9.13
N SER A 555 -17.59 19.24 10.44
CA SER A 555 -18.31 18.33 11.34
C SER A 555 -19.82 18.25 11.01
N PRO A 556 -20.56 19.36 10.80
CA PRO A 556 -21.95 19.29 10.36
C PRO A 556 -22.12 18.60 9.01
N TYR A 557 -21.23 18.89 8.05
CA TYR A 557 -21.26 18.27 6.73
C TYR A 557 -21.12 16.74 6.81
N LEU A 558 -20.14 16.24 7.58
CA LEU A 558 -19.93 14.81 7.77
C LEU A 558 -21.08 14.15 8.53
N GLN A 559 -21.70 14.84 9.48
CA GLN A 559 -22.86 14.28 10.21
C GLN A 559 -24.04 13.99 9.28
N GLU A 560 -24.23 14.83 8.25
CA GLU A 560 -25.28 14.65 7.25
C GLU A 560 -24.89 13.69 6.13
N ASN A 561 -23.64 13.75 5.65
CA ASN A 561 -23.24 13.11 4.38
C ASN A 561 -22.36 11.85 4.54
N LEU A 562 -21.80 11.57 5.72
CA LEU A 562 -20.97 10.39 5.91
C LEU A 562 -21.84 9.14 6.03
N HIS A 563 -21.66 8.17 5.14
CA HIS A 563 -22.32 6.88 5.20
C HIS A 563 -21.32 5.73 5.08
N TRP A 564 -21.73 4.54 5.51
CA TRP A 564 -20.92 3.33 5.38
C TRP A 564 -21.77 2.11 5.01
N ARG A 565 -21.13 1.14 4.37
CA ARG A 565 -21.70 -0.17 4.04
C ARG A 565 -20.66 -1.26 4.27
N ILE A 566 -21.12 -2.48 4.54
CA ILE A 566 -20.27 -3.66 4.65
C ILE A 566 -20.50 -4.50 3.40
N GLN A 567 -19.42 -4.88 2.73
CA GLN A 567 -19.44 -5.67 1.51
C GLN A 567 -18.59 -6.92 1.71
N SER A 568 -19.13 -8.10 1.41
CA SER A 568 -18.37 -9.35 1.40
C SER A 568 -17.40 -9.38 0.19
N VAL A 569 -16.42 -10.28 0.20
CA VAL A 569 -15.52 -10.50 -0.96
C VAL A 569 -16.28 -10.81 -2.25
N ASP A 570 -17.45 -11.43 -2.14
CA ASP A 570 -18.30 -11.73 -3.29
C ASP A 570 -19.13 -10.54 -3.79
N ARG A 571 -18.82 -9.34 -3.28
CA ARG A 571 -19.44 -8.05 -3.60
C ARG A 571 -20.88 -7.89 -3.16
N SER A 572 -21.45 -8.87 -2.46
CA SER A 572 -22.78 -8.74 -1.87
C SER A 572 -22.79 -7.85 -0.63
N ALA A 573 -23.92 -7.20 -0.41
CA ALA A 573 -24.18 -6.42 0.80
C ALA A 573 -24.23 -7.33 2.03
N VAL A 574 -23.57 -6.90 3.10
CA VAL A 574 -23.68 -7.52 4.42
C VAL A 574 -24.49 -6.59 5.33
N GLU A 575 -25.55 -7.15 5.92
CA GLU A 575 -26.37 -6.44 6.89
C GLU A 575 -25.56 -6.07 8.14
N GLY A 576 -25.75 -4.85 8.65
CA GLY A 576 -24.92 -4.30 9.72
C GLY A 576 -25.04 -5.04 11.06
N ASP A 577 -26.09 -5.84 11.26
CA ASP A 577 -26.30 -6.63 12.47
C ASP A 577 -25.42 -7.90 12.50
N ARG A 578 -24.87 -8.31 11.36
CA ARG A 578 -23.88 -9.39 11.26
C ARG A 578 -22.48 -8.99 11.72
N LEU A 579 -22.18 -7.68 11.82
CA LEU A 579 -20.90 -7.16 12.31
C LEU A 579 -21.12 -6.21 13.50
N PRO A 580 -21.67 -6.69 14.64
CA PRO A 580 -21.99 -5.83 15.78
C PRO A 580 -20.74 -5.21 16.44
N SER A 581 -19.56 -5.77 16.19
CA SER A 581 -18.30 -5.19 16.66
C SER A 581 -17.89 -3.90 15.96
N LEU A 582 -18.48 -3.60 14.79
CA LEU A 582 -18.14 -2.42 13.99
C LEU A 582 -18.31 -1.13 14.79
N GLU A 583 -17.27 -0.30 14.74
CA GLU A 583 -17.31 1.08 15.21
C GLU A 583 -16.62 2.00 14.19
N ILE A 584 -17.38 2.96 13.67
CA ILE A 584 -16.90 4.08 12.87
C ILE A 584 -16.82 5.32 13.74
N ALA A 585 -15.64 5.92 13.86
CA ALA A 585 -15.44 7.21 14.53
C ALA A 585 -14.69 8.17 13.60
N VAL A 586 -15.00 9.46 13.68
CA VAL A 586 -14.31 10.48 12.86
C VAL A 586 -13.29 11.19 13.72
N ALA A 587 -12.08 11.39 13.21
CA ALA A 587 -11.04 12.17 13.86
C ALA A 587 -10.58 13.32 12.95
N ALA A 588 -10.22 14.45 13.59
CA ALA A 588 -9.58 15.58 12.96
C ALA A 588 -8.20 15.82 13.62
N THR A 589 -7.13 15.74 12.84
CA THR A 589 -5.76 15.95 13.31
C THR A 589 -5.26 17.31 12.80
N PRO A 590 -4.91 18.27 13.67
CA PRO A 590 -4.35 19.53 13.23
C PRO A 590 -2.94 19.31 12.68
N LEU A 591 -2.70 19.71 11.43
CA LEU A 591 -1.41 19.68 10.76
C LEU A 591 -0.84 21.09 10.66
N THR A 592 0.42 21.24 11.03
CA THR A 592 1.17 22.50 10.90
C THR A 592 2.42 22.28 10.05
N GLN A 593 2.81 23.30 9.28
CA GLN A 593 4.07 23.26 8.53
C GLN A 593 5.01 24.32 9.08
N GLU A 594 5.96 23.90 9.91
CA GLU A 594 7.00 24.79 10.41
C GLU A 594 8.05 25.09 9.33
N PRO A 595 8.61 26.32 9.28
CA PRO A 595 9.66 26.65 8.33
C PRO A 595 10.87 25.71 8.48
N GLY A 596 11.19 24.97 7.40
CA GLY A 596 12.31 24.03 7.36
C GLY A 596 11.95 22.58 7.70
N SER A 597 10.74 22.29 8.16
CA SER A 597 10.25 20.91 8.29
C SER A 597 10.00 20.29 6.91
N VAL A 598 10.45 19.06 6.71
CA VAL A 598 10.24 18.33 5.44
C VAL A 598 8.82 17.78 5.35
N PHE A 599 8.27 17.26 6.46
CA PHE A 599 6.88 16.80 6.54
C PHE A 599 6.02 17.73 7.41
N PRO A 600 4.69 17.71 7.24
CA PRO A 600 3.78 18.34 8.18
C PRO A 600 3.93 17.75 9.58
N ILE A 601 3.83 18.60 10.60
CA ILE A 601 3.82 18.20 12.00
C ILE A 601 2.37 17.99 12.42
N ALA A 602 2.03 16.76 12.78
CA ALA A 602 0.73 16.41 13.33
C ALA A 602 0.67 16.78 14.82
N GLY A 603 -0.41 17.44 15.22
CA GLY A 603 -0.82 17.54 16.62
C GLY A 603 -1.64 16.33 17.06
N GLU A 604 -2.25 16.42 18.23
CA GLU A 604 -3.10 15.35 18.76
C GLU A 604 -4.41 15.20 17.95
N PRO A 605 -4.78 13.97 17.53
CA PRO A 605 -6.07 13.73 16.89
C PRO A 605 -7.24 14.02 17.83
N HIS A 606 -8.22 14.79 17.36
CA HIS A 606 -9.46 15.07 18.07
C HIS A 606 -10.61 14.23 17.48
N TYR A 607 -11.17 13.32 18.29
CA TYR A 607 -12.28 12.47 17.87
C TYR A 607 -13.63 13.19 18.01
N HIS A 608 -14.32 13.34 16.89
CA HIS A 608 -15.66 13.93 16.77
C HIS A 608 -16.73 12.82 16.82
N HIS A 609 -16.83 12.14 17.97
CA HIS A 609 -17.70 10.97 18.14
C HIS A 609 -19.17 11.23 17.79
N HIS A 610 -19.66 12.47 17.99
CA HIS A 610 -21.05 12.85 17.72
C HIS A 610 -21.45 12.74 16.24
N ILE A 611 -20.49 12.73 15.31
CA ILE A 611 -20.77 12.62 13.86
C ILE A 611 -21.44 11.29 13.52
N THR A 612 -21.02 10.21 14.17
CA THR A 612 -21.52 8.85 13.89
C THR A 612 -22.32 8.25 15.04
N HIS A 613 -22.29 8.85 16.22
CA HIS A 613 -22.98 8.35 17.41
C HIS A 613 -24.49 8.13 17.18
N GLY A 614 -25.02 7.04 17.72
CA GLY A 614 -26.44 6.68 17.61
C GLY A 614 -26.84 6.01 16.29
N ARG A 615 -25.91 5.88 15.33
CA ARG A 615 -26.11 5.14 14.07
C ARG A 615 -25.56 3.72 14.22
N GLN A 616 -26.15 2.75 13.51
CA GLN A 616 -25.69 1.36 13.53
C GLN A 616 -24.23 1.26 13.04
N GLY A 617 -23.36 0.67 13.86
CA GLY A 617 -21.91 0.61 13.60
C GLY A 617 -21.17 1.96 13.79
N GLY A 618 -21.84 3.00 14.26
CA GLY A 618 -21.23 4.29 14.59
C GLY A 618 -20.57 4.30 15.98
N SER A 619 -20.02 5.45 16.38
CA SER A 619 -19.22 5.52 17.60
C SER A 619 -20.03 5.22 18.86
N ARG A 620 -19.45 4.40 19.75
CA ARG A 620 -20.07 3.99 21.02
C ARG A 620 -19.91 5.05 22.12
N HIS A 621 -19.00 5.98 21.93
CA HIS A 621 -18.76 7.07 22.88
C HIS A 621 -19.76 8.20 22.64
N ALA A 622 -20.53 8.56 23.67
CA ALA A 622 -21.34 9.77 23.65
C ALA A 622 -20.45 10.98 24.00
N LEU A 623 -20.65 12.10 23.28
CA LEU A 623 -20.16 13.47 23.51
C LEU A 623 -19.01 13.63 24.54
N ALA A 624 -17.80 13.93 24.04
CA ALA A 624 -16.82 14.72 24.78
C ALA A 624 -16.89 16.18 24.28
#